data_AF-A0A285BWM2-F1
#
_entry.id   AF-A0A285BWM2-F1
#
_cell.length_a   1.000
_cell.length_b   1.000
_cell.length_c   1.000
_cell.angle_alpha   90.00
_cell.angle_beta   90.00
_cell.angle_gamma   90.00
#
_symmetry.space_group_name_H-M   'P 1'
#
loop_
_entity.id
_entity.type
_entity.pdbx_description
1 polymer ?
#
loop_
_entity_poly.entity_id
_entity_poly.type
_entity_poly.pdbx_seq_one_letter_code
_entity_poly.pdbx_strand_id
1 'polypeptide(L)' 'MYCLIKEWPNKMATLMTEDGVVLWTFSDVEEARKVWQDWCSLQNDKKPSQSSQIGSSDLSEQIF' A
#
# COMPACT_ATOMS: atom_id res chain seq x y z
N MET A 1 9.64 2.99 1.43
CA MET A 1 9.66 3.37 0.00
C MET A 1 8.23 3.74 -0.38
N TYR A 2 8.01 4.94 -0.92
CA TYR A 2 6.70 5.37 -1.40
C TYR A 2 6.70 5.38 -2.92
N CYS A 3 5.66 4.81 -3.53
CA CYS A 3 5.43 4.86 -4.97
C CYS A 3 4.05 5.46 -5.22
N LEU A 4 3.93 6.15 -6.34
CA LEU A 4 2.72 6.78 -6.82
C LEU A 4 2.12 5.93 -7.93
N ILE A 5 0.82 5.70 -7.86
CA ILE A 5 0.04 5.10 -8.95
C ILE A 5 -0.68 6.24 -9.66
N LYS A 6 -0.31 6.48 -10.91
CA LYS A 6 -1.00 7.43 -11.79
C LYS A 6 -1.94 6.68 -12.71
N GLU A 7 -3.22 6.94 -12.59
CA GLU A 7 -4.25 6.42 -13.50
C GLU A 7 -4.40 7.33 -14.72
N TRP A 8 -4.51 6.73 -15.89
CA TRP A 8 -4.69 7.42 -17.17
C TRP A 8 -6.12 7.27 -17.68
N PRO A 9 -6.61 8.19 -18.53
CA PRO A 9 -7.98 8.16 -19.05
C PRO A 9 -8.33 6.89 -19.85
N ASN A 10 -7.31 6.16 -20.31
CA ASN A 10 -7.44 4.90 -21.04
C ASN A 10 -7.43 3.65 -20.13
N LYS A 11 -7.66 3.82 -18.82
CA LYS A 11 -7.61 2.79 -17.78
C LYS A 11 -6.23 2.20 -17.47
N MET A 12 -5.19 2.65 -18.16
CA MET A 12 -3.83 2.27 -17.83
C MET A 12 -3.41 2.92 -16.52
N ALA A 13 -2.49 2.27 -15.81
CA ALA A 13 -1.90 2.82 -14.60
C ALA A 13 -0.38 2.72 -14.63
N THR A 14 0.29 3.78 -14.21
CA THR A 14 1.74 3.84 -14.13
C THR A 14 2.17 3.90 -12.68
N LEU A 15 3.02 2.96 -12.28
CA LEU A 15 3.73 3.01 -11.01
C LEU A 15 5.01 3.82 -11.21
N MET A 16 5.17 4.87 -10.42
CA MET A 16 6.33 5.74 -10.47
C MET A 16 6.85 6.07 -9.07
N THR A 17 8.11 6.45 -8.99
CA THR A 17 8.70 7.03 -7.78
C THR A 17 8.26 8.47 -7.58
N GLU A 18 8.46 9.02 -6.39
CA GLU A 18 8.24 10.45 -6.12
C GLU A 18 9.10 11.37 -7.01
N ASP A 19 10.26 10.88 -7.45
CA ASP A 19 11.15 11.58 -8.38
C ASP A 19 10.63 11.57 -9.84
N GLY A 20 9.45 11.00 -10.08
CA GLY A 20 8.83 10.92 -11.40
C GLY A 20 9.43 9.84 -12.31
N VAL A 21 10.30 8.96 -11.77
CA VAL A 21 10.83 7.82 -12.53
C VAL A 21 9.77 6.74 -12.66
N VAL A 22 9.41 6.40 -13.90
CA VAL A 22 8.46 5.34 -14.20
C VAL A 22 9.11 3.98 -13.95
N LEU A 23 8.53 3.21 -13.03
CA LEU A 23 8.98 1.85 -12.72
C LEU A 23 8.29 0.84 -13.63
N TRP A 24 6.97 0.94 -13.74
CA TRP A 24 6.16 -0.01 -14.49
C TRP A 24 4.88 0.65 -14.99
N THR A 25 4.40 0.21 -16.16
CA THR A 25 3.09 0.61 -16.69
C THR A 25 2.21 -0.62 -16.87
N PHE A 26 1.02 -0.56 -16.31
CA PHE A 26 -0.01 -1.58 -16.35
C PHE A 26 -1.13 -1.14 -17.29
N SER A 27 -1.74 -2.11 -17.95
CA SER A 27 -2.89 -1.89 -18.82
C SER A 27 -4.17 -1.56 -18.03
N ASP A 28 -4.17 -1.90 -16.74
CA ASP A 28 -5.29 -1.76 -15.83
C ASP A 28 -4.85 -1.25 -14.44
N VAL A 29 -5.67 -0.41 -13.82
CA VAL A 29 -5.39 0.18 -12.50
C VAL A 29 -5.52 -0.81 -11.35
N GLU A 30 -6.40 -1.79 -11.45
CA GLU A 30 -6.57 -2.83 -10.43
C GLU A 30 -5.33 -3.72 -10.36
N GLU A 31 -4.74 -4.07 -11.51
CA GLU A 31 -3.46 -4.79 -11.55
C GLU A 31 -2.35 -4.00 -10.87
N ALA A 32 -2.22 -2.70 -11.17
CA ALA A 32 -1.22 -1.84 -10.54
C ALA A 32 -1.38 -1.76 -9.02
N ARG A 33 -2.63 -1.65 -8.54
CA ARG A 33 -2.95 -1.64 -7.11
C ARG A 33 -2.62 -2.96 -6.43
N LYS A 34 -2.95 -4.09 -7.07
CA LYS A 34 -2.67 -5.41 -6.52
C LYS A 34 -1.17 -5.65 -6.37
N VAL A 35 -0.39 -5.36 -7.41
CA VAL A 35 1.07 -5.48 -7.37
C VAL A 35 1.67 -4.57 -6.29
N TRP A 36 1.16 -3.35 -6.15
CA TRP A 36 1.62 -2.44 -5.09
C TRP A 36 1.27 -2.94 -3.68
N GLN A 37 0.07 -3.48 -3.48
CA GLN A 37 -0.34 -4.06 -2.20
C GLN A 37 0.48 -5.30 -1.82
N ASP A 38 0.73 -6.19 -2.79
CA ASP A 38 1.56 -7.37 -2.59
C ASP A 38 3.00 -6.97 -2.23
N TRP A 39 3.56 -5.99 -2.95
CA TRP A 39 4.89 -5.45 -2.67
C TRP A 39 4.98 -4.76 -1.29
N CYS A 40 3.95 -4.01 -0.92
CA CYS A 40 3.87 -3.36 0.39
C CYS A 40 3.83 -4.40 1.52
N SER A 41 3.05 -5.47 1.35
CA SER A 41 2.94 -6.57 2.31
C SER A 41 4.28 -7.28 2.49
N LEU A 42 4.97 -7.62 1.39
CA LEU A 42 6.29 -8.23 1.42
C LEU A 42 7.37 -7.35 2.09
N GLN A 43 7.25 -6.02 1.95
CA GLN A 43 8.12 -5.09 2.66
C GLN A 43 7.78 -4.99 4.15
N ASN A 44 6.51 -5.16 4.53
CA ASN A 44 6.08 -5.13 5.91
C ASN A 44 6.45 -6.42 6.66
N ASP A 45 6.40 -7.58 6.01
CA ASP A 45 6.89 -8.87 6.53
C ASP A 45 8.41 -8.91 6.71
N LYS A 46 9.15 -8.05 6.00
CA LYS A 46 10.60 -7.87 6.18
C LYS A 46 10.98 -6.96 7.34
N LYS A 47 10.02 -6.35 8.05
CA LYS A 47 10.32 -5.70 9.32
C LYS A 47 10.47 -6.79 10.39
N PRO A 48 11.64 -6.94 11.04
CA PRO A 48 11.77 -7.88 12.14
C PRO A 48 10.81 -7.44 13.24
N SER A 49 9.76 -8.23 13.44
CA SER A 49 9.00 -8.36 14.69
C SER A 49 8.68 -7.06 15.43
N GLN A 50 7.56 -6.43 15.09
CA GLN A 50 6.71 -5.85 16.14
C GLN A 50 5.35 -6.53 16.08
N SER A 51 5.27 -7.70 16.72
CA SER A 51 4.02 -8.22 17.26
C SER A 51 3.54 -7.24 18.33
N SER A 52 2.41 -6.57 18.09
CA SER A 52 1.53 -5.82 19.02
C SER A 52 0.71 -4.88 18.14
N GLN A 53 -0.60 -4.91 17.97
CA GLN A 53 -1.69 -5.40 18.80
C GLN A 53 -2.85 -5.85 17.91
N ILE A 54 -3.40 -7.03 18.21
CA ILE A 54 -4.82 -7.29 18.08
C ILE A 54 -5.45 -6.68 19.34
N GLY A 55 -6.44 -5.80 19.20
CA GLY A 55 -7.10 -5.16 20.34
C GLY A 55 -8.30 -4.31 19.94
N SER A 56 -9.43 -4.99 19.71
CA SER A 56 -10.80 -4.59 20.08
C SER A 56 -11.23 -3.13 19.92
N SER A 57 -12.11 -2.90 18.95
CA SER A 57 -13.22 -1.96 19.11
C SER A 57 -14.15 -2.47 20.21
N ASP A 58 -14.18 -1.80 21.37
CA ASP A 58 -15.35 -1.57 22.25
C ASP A 58 -14.87 -0.69 23.42
N LEU A 59 -15.01 0.63 23.30
CA LEU A 59 -16.02 1.44 24.01
C LEU A 59 -16.04 1.29 25.54
N SER A 60 -15.79 2.44 26.22
CA SER A 60 -16.39 2.89 27.49
C SER A 60 -16.30 1.95 28.71
N GLU A 61 -15.67 2.28 29.85
CA GLU A 61 -15.91 3.45 30.71
C GLU A 61 -14.73 3.67 31.69
N GLN A 62 -14.61 4.92 32.16
CA GLN A 62 -13.79 5.37 33.28
C GLN A 62 -14.26 4.66 34.58
N ILE A 63 -13.45 4.43 35.62
CA ILE A 63 -13.10 5.36 36.72
C ILE A 63 -12.18 4.56 37.69
N PHE A 64 -11.31 5.30 38.40
CA PHE A 64 -10.41 4.93 39.51
C PHE A 64 -10.84 3.80 40.45
#